data_AF-A0A358M9F1-F1
#
_entry.id   AF-A0A358M9F1-F1
#
_cell.length_a   1.000
_cell.length_b   1.000
_cell.length_c   1.000
_cell.angle_alpha   90.00
_cell.angle_beta   90.00
_cell.angle_gamma   90.00
#
_symmetry.space_group_name_H-M   'P 1'
#
loop_
_entity.id
_entity.type
_entity.pdbx_description
1 polymer ?
#
loop_
_entity_poly.entity_id
_entity_poly.type
_entity_poly.pdbx_seq_one_letter_code
_entity_poly.pdbx_strand_id
1 'polypeptide(L)'
;SAANFVKTREDLDLIQLNSFGCGLDAVTTDQVEEILLSAGKIYTCLKIDEGSNLGAVRIRIRSLKAAMADRDRNPKRNLSVRSYASPRVVFTKSMRSQYTILAPQMSPIHFDLVAEAFNNCGYRFEVLPSNDRNAVDYGLKYVNNDACYPSIIVVGQFVEALKSGKYDLNKTALLITQTGGGCRATNYIAFIRKALKDLGLAHIPVISLSTAGLESNPGFKISLKLLESAMMAVCYGDLFMRVLYKTRPYEQEEGSANALYHKWNEICRKSLKHPSISSYRANIRGIVNDFDRLPLKDIKKPRVGLVGEILVKFHPTANNFVVDLIEKEGAEAVMPDLMDFLLYCCYGAIYKHKELSNKYSAKQISRIAIRVIEMFRK
;
A
#
# COMPACT_ATOMS: atom_id res chain seq x y z
N SER A 1 -8.74 6.42 25.04
CA SER A 1 -9.37 5.15 24.60
C SER A 1 -9.70 4.32 25.82
N ALA A 2 -10.68 3.42 25.72
CA ALA A 2 -11.05 2.52 26.83
C ALA A 2 -9.84 1.69 27.32
N ALA A 3 -9.01 1.18 26.41
CA ALA A 3 -7.79 0.45 26.76
C ALA A 3 -6.82 1.29 27.61
N ASN A 4 -6.60 2.57 27.28
CA ASN A 4 -5.73 3.45 28.07
C ASN A 4 -6.30 3.72 29.47
N PHE A 5 -7.62 3.82 29.61
CA PHE A 5 -8.27 3.98 30.91
C PHE A 5 -8.19 2.70 31.75
N VAL A 6 -8.50 1.54 31.15
CA VAL A 6 -8.40 0.24 31.83
C VAL A 6 -6.96 -0.03 32.27
N LYS A 7 -5.97 0.35 31.47
CA LYS A 7 -4.55 0.22 31.80
C LYS A 7 -4.17 0.88 33.15
N THR A 8 -4.84 1.94 33.58
CA THR A 8 -4.51 2.66 34.83
C THR A 8 -5.29 2.19 36.06
N ARG A 9 -6.08 1.11 35.95
CA ARG A 9 -7.07 0.70 36.97
C ARG A 9 -6.94 -0.78 37.29
N GLU A 10 -6.56 -1.18 38.49
CA GLU A 10 -6.39 -2.60 38.83
C GLU A 10 -7.72 -3.39 38.92
N ASP A 11 -8.82 -2.66 39.15
CA ASP A 11 -10.19 -3.17 39.31
C ASP A 11 -10.94 -3.38 37.98
N LEU A 12 -10.31 -3.11 36.84
CA LEU A 12 -10.92 -3.22 35.52
C LEU A 12 -10.14 -4.16 34.60
N ASP A 13 -10.86 -4.95 33.80
CA ASP A 13 -10.32 -5.69 32.67
C ASP A 13 -11.16 -5.38 31.42
N LEU A 14 -10.56 -5.50 30.23
CA LEU A 14 -11.21 -5.13 28.97
C LEU A 14 -11.56 -6.38 28.16
N ILE A 15 -12.81 -6.44 27.72
CA ILE A 15 -13.25 -7.35 26.67
C ILE A 15 -13.56 -6.52 25.43
N GLN A 16 -12.84 -6.77 24.34
CA GLN A 16 -13.16 -6.17 23.04
C GLN A 16 -14.10 -7.08 22.28
N LEU A 17 -15.26 -6.55 21.89
CA LEU A 17 -16.14 -7.22 20.94
C LEU A 17 -15.69 -6.81 19.53
N ASN A 18 -15.45 -7.79 18.68
CA ASN A 18 -15.05 -7.58 17.29
C ASN A 18 -16.07 -8.27 16.39
N SER A 19 -16.64 -7.55 15.43
CA SER A 19 -17.54 -8.17 14.45
C SER A 19 -16.70 -8.95 13.43
N PHE A 20 -17.13 -10.15 13.03
CA PHE A 20 -16.48 -10.87 11.96
C PHE A 20 -16.48 -10.00 10.70
N GLY A 21 -15.29 -9.59 10.28
CA GLY A 21 -15.21 -8.56 9.28
C GLY A 21 -13.85 -7.92 9.24
N CYS A 22 -13.41 -7.70 8.01
CA CYS A 22 -12.35 -6.78 7.72
C CYS A 22 -12.94 -5.41 8.12
N GLY A 23 -12.68 -4.90 9.34
CA GLY A 23 -13.04 -3.53 9.77
C GLY A 23 -11.80 -2.69 10.09
N LEU A 24 -12.01 -1.52 10.71
CA LEU A 24 -10.94 -0.86 11.49
C LEU A 24 -10.53 -1.73 12.69
N ASP A 25 -11.40 -2.65 13.10
CA ASP A 25 -11.18 -3.55 14.23
C ASP A 25 -9.95 -4.45 14.06
N ALA A 26 -9.59 -4.82 12.83
CA ALA A 26 -8.35 -5.54 12.55
C ALA A 26 -7.09 -4.75 12.93
N VAL A 27 -7.15 -3.41 12.87
CA VAL A 27 -6.05 -2.54 13.29
C VAL A 27 -6.13 -2.28 14.80
N THR A 28 -7.33 -2.01 15.32
CA THR A 28 -7.49 -1.62 16.72
C THR A 28 -7.30 -2.79 17.68
N THR A 29 -7.59 -4.04 17.26
CA THR A 29 -7.35 -5.26 18.05
C THR A 29 -5.90 -5.36 18.48
N ASP A 30 -4.95 -5.26 17.54
CA ASP A 30 -3.51 -5.30 17.85
C ASP A 30 -3.10 -4.13 18.77
N GLN A 31 -3.63 -2.92 18.52
CA GLN A 31 -3.29 -1.75 19.34
C GLN A 31 -3.83 -1.86 20.77
N VAL A 32 -5.05 -2.38 20.94
CA VAL A 32 -5.66 -2.60 22.25
C VAL A 32 -4.88 -3.68 23.00
N GLU A 33 -4.49 -4.75 22.31
CA GLU A 33 -3.63 -5.79 22.87
C GLU A 33 -2.30 -5.23 23.38
N GLU A 34 -1.57 -4.46 22.55
CA GLU A 34 -0.31 -3.82 22.94
C GLU A 34 -0.46 -2.92 24.17
N ILE A 35 -1.55 -2.13 24.24
CA ILE A 35 -1.81 -1.24 25.38
C ILE A 35 -2.02 -2.05 26.67
N LEU A 36 -2.84 -3.10 26.64
CA LEU A 36 -3.14 -3.90 27.83
C LEU A 36 -1.93 -4.73 28.29
N LEU A 37 -1.23 -5.39 27.36
CA LEU A 37 -0.03 -6.17 27.67
C LEU A 37 1.08 -5.29 28.26
N SER A 38 1.16 -4.01 27.86
CA SER A 38 2.12 -3.06 28.45
C SER A 38 1.90 -2.80 29.94
N ALA A 39 0.71 -3.10 30.46
CA ALA A 39 0.36 -3.03 31.87
C ALA A 39 0.21 -4.44 32.49
N GLY A 40 0.71 -5.48 31.82
CA GLY A 40 0.61 -6.88 32.21
C GLY A 40 -0.83 -7.40 32.31
N LYS A 41 -1.77 -6.76 31.62
CA LYS A 41 -3.17 -7.20 31.54
C LYS A 41 -3.40 -8.11 30.35
N ILE A 42 -4.36 -9.01 30.51
CA ILE A 42 -4.72 -9.96 29.46
C ILE A 42 -5.70 -9.29 28.50
N TYR A 43 -5.37 -9.35 27.22
CA TYR A 43 -6.30 -8.96 26.17
C TYR A 43 -7.30 -10.09 25.91
N THR A 44 -8.60 -9.78 25.98
CA THR A 44 -9.68 -10.71 25.62
C THR A 44 -10.49 -10.13 24.46
N CYS A 45 -10.40 -10.76 23.30
CA CYS A 45 -11.24 -10.45 22.14
C CYS A 45 -12.39 -11.47 22.04
N LEU A 46 -13.61 -11.02 21.80
CA LEU A 46 -14.75 -11.89 21.45
C LEU A 46 -15.16 -11.55 20.02
N LYS A 47 -15.00 -12.51 19.12
CA LYS A 47 -15.52 -12.40 17.75
C LYS A 47 -17.01 -12.70 17.77
N ILE A 48 -17.79 -11.71 17.34
CA ILE A 48 -19.25 -11.79 17.19
C ILE A 48 -19.53 -11.94 15.71
N ASP A 49 -20.34 -12.92 15.36
CA ASP A 49 -20.80 -13.19 14.00
C ASP A 49 -22.34 -13.28 14.03
N GLU A 50 -23.00 -13.42 12.88
CA GLU A 50 -24.46 -13.60 12.80
C GLU A 50 -24.94 -14.85 13.58
N GLY A 51 -24.06 -15.83 13.78
CA GLY A 51 -24.33 -17.03 14.57
C GLY A 51 -24.14 -16.86 16.10
N SER A 52 -25.02 -17.49 16.88
CA SER A 52 -24.96 -17.49 18.35
C SER A 52 -24.00 -18.55 18.91
N ASN A 53 -22.68 -18.37 18.77
CA ASN A 53 -21.69 -19.28 19.39
C ASN A 53 -21.39 -18.89 20.86
N LEU A 54 -22.38 -19.09 21.74
CA LEU A 54 -22.24 -18.80 23.18
C LEU A 54 -21.20 -19.70 23.87
N GLY A 55 -20.85 -20.85 23.29
CA GLY A 55 -19.81 -21.74 23.82
C GLY A 55 -18.44 -21.09 23.82
N ALA A 56 -18.01 -20.56 22.67
CA ALA A 56 -16.74 -19.85 22.53
C ALA A 56 -16.66 -18.62 23.45
N VAL A 57 -17.77 -17.87 23.56
CA VAL A 57 -17.88 -16.72 24.46
C VAL A 57 -17.73 -17.13 25.92
N ARG A 58 -18.47 -18.16 26.38
CA ARG A 58 -18.39 -18.67 27.75
C ARG A 58 -16.98 -19.14 28.11
N ILE A 59 -16.30 -19.84 27.20
CA ILE A 59 -14.93 -20.32 27.42
C ILE A 59 -13.98 -19.13 27.61
N ARG A 60 -13.99 -18.13 26.71
CA ARG A 60 -13.10 -16.96 26.80
C ARG A 60 -13.35 -16.14 28.07
N ILE A 61 -14.61 -15.95 28.47
CA ILE A 61 -14.95 -15.25 29.72
C ILE A 61 -14.46 -16.04 30.94
N ARG A 62 -14.63 -17.37 30.96
CA ARG A 62 -14.12 -18.21 32.05
C ARG A 62 -12.59 -18.14 32.16
N SER A 63 -11.88 -18.17 31.05
CA SER A 63 -10.42 -18.01 31.03
C SER A 63 -9.98 -16.65 31.57
N LEU A 64 -10.68 -15.57 31.21
CA LEU A 64 -10.41 -14.24 31.76
C LEU A 64 -10.63 -14.22 33.28
N LYS A 65 -11.77 -14.74 33.77
CA LYS A 65 -12.05 -14.79 35.23
C LYS A 65 -11.02 -15.62 35.99
N ALA A 66 -10.57 -16.74 35.42
CA ALA A 66 -9.53 -17.57 36.03
C ALA A 66 -8.20 -16.82 36.14
N ALA A 67 -7.83 -16.08 35.10
CA ALA A 67 -6.60 -15.30 35.12
C ALA A 67 -6.66 -14.07 36.04
N MET A 68 -7.83 -13.45 36.19
CA MET A 68 -8.07 -12.42 37.21
C MET A 68 -7.88 -12.99 38.62
N ALA A 69 -8.48 -14.15 38.92
CA ALA A 69 -8.35 -14.80 40.22
C ALA A 69 -6.90 -15.21 40.55
N ASP A 70 -6.13 -15.65 39.55
CA ASP A 70 -4.69 -15.96 39.73
C ASP A 70 -3.88 -14.68 40.01
N ARG A 71 -4.20 -13.57 39.34
CA ARG A 71 -3.59 -12.25 39.59
C ARG A 71 -3.83 -11.79 41.03
N ASP A 72 -5.06 -11.91 41.52
CA ASP A 72 -5.43 -11.51 42.89
C ASP A 72 -4.72 -12.35 43.96
N ARG A 73 -4.46 -13.63 43.67
CA ARG A 73 -3.69 -14.53 44.56
C ARG A 73 -2.20 -14.24 44.57
N ASN A 74 -1.66 -13.63 43.51
CA ASN A 74 -0.23 -13.36 43.32
C ASN A 74 0.06 -11.85 43.09
N PRO A 75 -0.18 -10.97 44.08
CA PRO A 75 -0.07 -9.52 43.93
C PRO A 75 1.37 -9.02 43.73
N LYS A 76 2.40 -9.88 43.88
CA LYS A 76 3.82 -9.52 43.68
C LYS A 76 4.23 -9.39 42.20
N ARG A 77 3.32 -9.62 41.24
CA ARG A 77 3.57 -9.24 39.84
C ARG A 77 3.57 -7.71 39.77
N ASN A 78 4.74 -7.11 39.95
CA ASN A 78 4.96 -5.70 39.63
C ASN A 78 4.59 -5.47 38.16
N LEU A 79 3.38 -4.98 37.92
CA LEU A 79 2.91 -4.53 36.62
C LEU A 79 3.64 -3.20 36.34
N SER A 80 4.93 -3.28 36.00
CA SER A 80 5.64 -2.11 35.51
C SER A 80 4.97 -1.73 34.19
N VAL A 81 4.27 -0.60 34.20
CA VAL A 81 3.68 -0.03 33.01
C VAL A 81 4.85 0.30 32.07
N ARG A 82 5.05 -0.54 31.06
CA ARG A 82 6.04 -0.30 30.01
C ARG A 82 5.44 0.65 29.00
N SER A 83 6.30 1.42 28.32
CA SER A 83 5.86 2.17 27.15
C SER A 83 5.44 1.17 26.07
N TYR A 84 4.19 1.25 25.63
CA TYR A 84 3.70 0.49 24.47
C TYR A 84 4.07 1.19 23.15
N ALA A 85 4.16 2.52 23.20
CA ALA A 85 4.46 3.36 22.06
C ALA A 85 5.95 3.24 21.72
N SER A 86 6.24 2.71 20.53
CA SER A 86 7.57 2.89 19.93
C SER A 86 7.69 4.34 19.49
N PRO A 87 8.74 5.06 19.90
CA PRO A 87 8.96 6.42 19.41
C PRO A 87 9.08 6.38 17.89
N ARG A 88 8.36 7.29 17.23
CA ARG A 88 8.40 7.40 15.78
C ARG A 88 9.79 7.81 15.33
N VAL A 89 10.40 7.03 14.46
CA VAL A 89 11.66 7.39 13.81
C VAL A 89 11.37 8.31 12.63
N VAL A 90 11.95 9.51 12.67
CA VAL A 90 11.75 10.53 11.65
C VAL A 90 12.84 10.41 10.58
N PHE A 91 12.43 10.41 9.31
CA PHE A 91 13.39 10.45 8.21
C PHE A 91 13.98 11.87 8.05
N THR A 92 15.24 12.04 8.43
CA THR A 92 15.92 13.35 8.52
C THR A 92 16.57 13.77 7.20
N LYS A 93 16.96 15.04 7.09
CA LYS A 93 17.61 15.58 5.87
C LYS A 93 18.92 14.88 5.52
N SER A 94 19.72 14.48 6.52
CA SER A 94 20.99 13.76 6.29
C SER A 94 20.77 12.36 5.75
N MET A 95 19.66 11.70 6.13
CA MET A 95 19.32 10.37 5.65
C MET A 95 19.06 10.33 4.14
N ARG A 96 18.61 11.43 3.53
CA ARG A 96 18.25 11.50 2.11
C ARG A 96 19.32 10.96 1.14
N SER A 97 20.59 11.29 1.38
CA SER A 97 21.71 10.86 0.51
C SER A 97 22.33 9.53 0.93
N GLN A 98 22.06 9.08 2.16
CA GLN A 98 22.72 7.93 2.78
C GLN A 98 21.85 6.67 2.76
N TYR A 99 20.52 6.84 2.82
CA TYR A 99 19.58 5.75 2.99
C TYR A 99 19.01 5.27 1.66
N THR A 100 18.77 3.97 1.56
CA THR A 100 17.93 3.36 0.54
C THR A 100 16.47 3.36 1.03
N ILE A 101 15.57 3.88 0.21
CA ILE A 101 14.13 3.92 0.47
C ILE A 101 13.49 2.78 -0.30
N LEU A 102 12.90 1.82 0.43
CA LEU A 102 12.15 0.71 -0.13
C LEU A 102 10.67 1.08 -0.22
N ALA A 103 10.02 0.80 -1.33
CA ALA A 103 8.58 0.92 -1.50
C ALA A 103 7.98 -0.41 -1.95
N PRO A 104 6.76 -0.77 -1.50
CA PRO A 104 6.14 -2.01 -1.92
C PRO A 104 5.79 -1.94 -3.41
N GLN A 105 5.77 -3.09 -4.06
CA GLN A 105 5.26 -3.18 -5.41
C GLN A 105 3.73 -3.03 -5.41
N MET A 106 3.19 -2.46 -6.47
CA MET A 106 1.75 -2.41 -6.68
C MET A 106 1.38 -2.69 -8.13
N SER A 107 2.13 -2.10 -9.07
CA SER A 107 1.88 -2.24 -10.50
C SER A 107 3.22 -2.22 -11.23
N PRO A 108 3.77 -3.38 -11.63
CA PRO A 108 5.12 -3.45 -12.21
C PRO A 108 5.31 -2.51 -13.41
N ILE A 109 4.31 -2.45 -14.31
CA ILE A 109 4.32 -1.57 -15.49
C ILE A 109 4.51 -0.09 -15.11
N HIS A 110 3.95 0.35 -13.98
CA HIS A 110 3.99 1.76 -13.56
C HIS A 110 5.17 2.03 -12.64
N PHE A 111 5.40 1.16 -11.66
CA PHE A 111 6.27 1.44 -10.53
C PHE A 111 7.75 1.39 -10.92
N ASP A 112 8.11 0.66 -11.98
CA ASP A 112 9.45 0.71 -12.57
C ASP A 112 9.80 2.12 -13.08
N LEU A 113 8.83 2.80 -13.69
CA LEU A 113 8.96 4.18 -14.18
C LEU A 113 8.90 5.18 -13.02
N VAL A 114 8.03 4.95 -12.04
CA VAL A 114 7.96 5.80 -10.83
C VAL A 114 9.28 5.72 -10.05
N ALA A 115 9.87 4.54 -9.92
CA ALA A 115 11.16 4.38 -9.26
C ALA A 115 12.26 5.22 -9.93
N GLU A 116 12.30 5.22 -11.26
CA GLU A 116 13.21 6.05 -12.04
C GLU A 116 12.97 7.55 -11.78
N ALA A 117 11.71 7.99 -11.70
CA ALA A 117 11.38 9.39 -11.36
C ALA A 117 11.93 9.81 -9.97
N PHE A 118 11.81 8.94 -8.96
CA PHE A 118 12.37 9.17 -7.62
C PHE A 118 13.91 9.23 -7.64
N ASN A 119 14.55 8.27 -8.30
CA ASN A 119 16.01 8.19 -8.39
C ASN A 119 16.61 9.43 -9.08
N ASN A 120 15.96 9.93 -10.13
CA ASN A 120 16.35 11.14 -10.85
C ASN A 120 16.18 12.45 -10.05
N CYS A 121 15.53 12.38 -8.89
CA CYS A 121 15.34 13.49 -7.97
C CYS A 121 16.20 13.36 -6.70
N GLY A 122 17.25 12.52 -6.74
CA GLY A 122 18.26 12.42 -5.68
C GLY A 122 17.80 11.61 -4.47
N TYR A 123 16.93 10.62 -4.69
CA TYR A 123 16.65 9.55 -3.72
C TYR A 123 17.34 8.27 -4.17
N ARG A 124 17.68 7.39 -3.23
CA ARG A 124 18.02 6.00 -3.56
C ARG A 124 16.76 5.18 -3.34
N PHE A 125 15.95 5.06 -4.38
CA PHE A 125 14.59 4.52 -4.29
C PHE A 125 14.50 3.20 -5.04
N GLU A 126 14.02 2.17 -4.34
CA GLU A 126 13.87 0.83 -4.87
C GLU A 126 12.45 0.34 -4.62
N VAL A 127 11.79 -0.14 -5.68
CA VAL A 127 10.51 -0.82 -5.56
C VAL A 127 10.81 -2.30 -5.39
N LEU A 128 10.18 -2.90 -4.39
CA LEU A 128 10.30 -4.31 -4.09
C LEU A 128 9.85 -5.18 -5.29
N PRO A 129 10.31 -6.44 -5.39
CA PRO A 129 9.90 -7.33 -6.47
C PRO A 129 8.37 -7.54 -6.49
N SER A 130 7.87 -8.07 -7.61
CA SER A 130 6.44 -8.38 -7.84
C SER A 130 6.09 -9.86 -7.67
N ASN A 131 7.11 -10.72 -7.56
CA ASN A 131 6.98 -12.16 -7.41
C ASN A 131 7.23 -12.55 -5.95
N ASP A 132 6.14 -12.56 -5.19
CA ASP A 132 6.19 -12.41 -3.75
C ASP A 132 5.43 -13.54 -3.04
N ARG A 133 5.53 -14.78 -3.55
CA ARG A 133 4.88 -15.92 -2.91
C ARG A 133 5.30 -16.05 -1.44
N ASN A 134 6.58 -15.82 -1.16
CA ASN A 134 7.12 -15.82 0.20
C ASN A 134 6.64 -14.61 1.02
N ALA A 135 6.36 -13.46 0.40
CA ALA A 135 5.82 -12.31 1.11
C ALA A 135 4.46 -12.62 1.73
N VAL A 136 3.64 -13.48 1.12
CA VAL A 136 2.39 -13.94 1.75
C VAL A 136 2.69 -14.61 3.09
N ASP A 137 3.64 -15.55 3.11
CA ASP A 137 4.02 -16.28 4.31
C ASP A 137 4.66 -15.38 5.37
N TYR A 138 5.46 -14.39 4.95
CA TYR A 138 5.98 -13.39 5.88
C TYR A 138 4.86 -12.49 6.41
N GLY A 139 3.95 -12.02 5.56
CA GLY A 139 2.83 -11.18 5.93
C GLY A 139 1.94 -11.85 6.99
N LEU A 140 1.57 -13.12 6.77
CA LEU A 140 0.74 -13.90 7.69
C LEU A 140 1.39 -14.14 9.07
N LYS A 141 2.73 -14.01 9.18
CA LYS A 141 3.44 -14.12 10.46
C LYS A 141 3.41 -12.84 11.29
N TYR A 142 3.25 -11.67 10.67
CA TYR A 142 3.37 -10.36 11.34
C TYR A 142 2.10 -9.52 11.30
N VAL A 143 1.13 -9.87 10.46
CA VAL A 143 -0.17 -9.21 10.34
C VAL A 143 -1.25 -10.21 10.74
N ASN A 144 -2.19 -9.78 11.59
CA ASN A 144 -3.32 -10.63 11.93
C ASN A 144 -4.21 -10.93 10.71
N ASN A 145 -4.83 -12.10 10.70
CA ASN A 145 -5.63 -12.59 9.57
C ASN A 145 -6.93 -11.80 9.31
N ASP A 146 -7.32 -10.90 10.23
CA ASP A 146 -8.50 -10.05 10.04
C ASP A 146 -8.18 -8.80 9.21
N ALA A 147 -6.89 -8.51 8.96
CA ALA A 147 -6.46 -7.44 8.09
C ALA A 147 -6.75 -7.77 6.61
N CYS A 148 -6.92 -6.74 5.79
CA CYS A 148 -7.13 -6.93 4.36
C CYS A 148 -5.88 -7.53 3.70
N TYR A 149 -6.08 -8.44 2.75
CA TYR A 149 -5.00 -9.13 2.03
C TYR A 149 -3.90 -8.20 1.46
N PRO A 150 -4.21 -7.01 0.91
CA PRO A 150 -3.15 -6.06 0.52
C PRO A 150 -2.21 -5.63 1.65
N SER A 151 -2.70 -5.54 2.89
CA SER A 151 -1.86 -5.24 4.05
C SER A 151 -0.88 -6.38 4.35
N ILE A 152 -1.34 -7.63 4.20
CA ILE A 152 -0.53 -8.83 4.36
C ILE A 152 0.58 -8.83 3.31
N ILE A 153 0.25 -8.57 2.04
CA ILE A 153 1.23 -8.49 0.94
C ILE A 153 2.27 -7.38 1.20
N VAL A 154 1.82 -6.14 1.47
CA VAL A 154 2.72 -5.00 1.65
C VAL A 154 3.68 -5.21 2.83
N VAL A 155 3.17 -5.64 3.99
CA VAL A 155 4.04 -5.92 5.14
C VAL A 155 4.95 -7.09 4.84
N GLY A 156 4.43 -8.14 4.19
CA GLY A 156 5.18 -9.30 3.74
C GLY A 156 6.38 -8.94 2.88
N GLN A 157 6.19 -8.09 1.87
CA GLN A 157 7.26 -7.65 0.96
C GLN A 157 8.37 -6.94 1.74
N PHE A 158 8.01 -6.04 2.66
CA PHE A 158 9.00 -5.36 3.50
C PHE A 158 9.76 -6.34 4.39
N VAL A 159 9.05 -7.26 5.06
CA VAL A 159 9.69 -8.24 5.95
C VAL A 159 10.62 -9.15 5.16
N GLU A 160 10.22 -9.63 3.99
CA GLU A 160 11.06 -10.43 3.11
C GLU A 160 12.31 -9.66 2.69
N ALA A 161 12.15 -8.42 2.23
CA ALA A 161 13.25 -7.56 1.82
C ALA A 161 14.25 -7.34 2.97
N LEU A 162 13.77 -7.01 4.17
CA LEU A 162 14.62 -6.76 5.34
C LEU A 162 15.33 -8.04 5.82
N LYS A 163 14.76 -9.23 5.60
CA LYS A 163 15.39 -10.52 5.94
C LYS A 163 16.29 -11.08 4.83
N SER A 164 16.26 -10.51 3.64
CA SER A 164 17.01 -11.03 2.48
C SER A 164 18.53 -10.91 2.60
N GLY A 165 19.04 -10.11 3.53
CA GLY A 165 20.47 -9.80 3.67
C GLY A 165 21.01 -8.83 2.60
N LYS A 166 20.17 -8.34 1.69
CA LYS A 166 20.58 -7.44 0.58
C LYS A 166 20.78 -5.99 1.01
N TYR A 167 20.20 -5.56 2.13
CA TYR A 167 20.16 -4.16 2.54
C TYR A 167 20.89 -3.91 3.86
N ASP A 168 21.56 -2.76 3.96
CA ASP A 168 22.07 -2.23 5.23
C ASP A 168 20.90 -1.68 6.04
N LEU A 169 20.46 -2.42 7.06
CA LEU A 169 19.29 -2.07 7.87
C LEU A 169 19.45 -0.73 8.61
N ASN A 170 20.68 -0.30 8.90
CA ASN A 170 20.94 0.99 9.53
C ASN A 170 20.82 2.16 8.53
N LYS A 171 20.85 1.87 7.23
CA LYS A 171 20.70 2.84 6.13
C LYS A 171 19.52 2.47 5.23
N THR A 172 18.49 1.86 5.80
CA THR A 172 17.25 1.52 5.09
C THR A 172 16.10 2.34 5.66
N ALA A 173 15.21 2.81 4.78
CA ALA A 173 13.95 3.44 5.12
C ALA A 173 12.83 2.76 4.32
N LEU A 174 11.63 2.71 4.88
CA LEU A 174 10.45 2.17 4.19
C LEU A 174 9.54 3.32 3.77
N LEU A 175 8.88 3.21 2.62
CA LEU A 175 7.91 4.20 2.13
C LEU A 175 6.58 3.52 1.81
N ILE A 176 5.49 4.08 2.32
CA ILE A 176 4.13 3.62 2.04
C ILE A 176 3.21 4.80 1.77
N THR A 177 2.27 4.63 0.84
CA THR A 177 1.21 5.62 0.58
C THR A 177 0.15 5.55 1.68
N GLN A 178 -0.35 6.72 2.12
CA GLN A 178 -1.49 6.81 3.01
C GLN A 178 -2.58 7.69 2.39
N THR A 179 -3.73 7.07 2.13
CA THR A 179 -4.88 7.73 1.49
C THR A 179 -5.57 8.77 2.35
N GLY A 180 -5.44 8.70 3.69
CA GLY A 180 -6.08 9.66 4.61
C GLY A 180 -7.61 9.67 4.55
N GLY A 181 -8.22 8.55 4.16
CA GLY A 181 -9.66 8.39 3.98
C GLY A 181 -10.18 7.07 4.54
N GLY A 182 -11.40 6.67 4.18
CA GLY A 182 -12.02 5.41 4.64
C GLY A 182 -11.35 4.13 4.13
N CYS A 183 -10.37 4.25 3.21
CA CYS A 183 -9.53 3.13 2.80
C CYS A 183 -8.55 2.76 3.91
N ARG A 184 -8.32 1.46 4.07
CA ARG A 184 -7.45 0.90 5.12
C ARG A 184 -5.97 1.03 4.87
N ALA A 185 -5.59 1.37 3.63
CA ALA A 185 -4.23 1.79 3.32
C ALA A 185 -3.73 2.89 4.27
N THR A 186 -4.65 3.74 4.77
CA THR A 186 -4.34 4.72 5.83
C THR A 186 -3.71 4.09 7.08
N ASN A 187 -4.00 2.83 7.39
CA ASN A 187 -3.50 2.14 8.58
C ASN A 187 -2.34 1.16 8.32
N TYR A 188 -1.90 0.96 7.07
CA TYR A 188 -0.81 0.01 6.78
C TYR A 188 0.49 0.39 7.48
N ILE A 189 0.74 1.70 7.64
CA ILE A 189 1.91 2.19 8.37
C ILE A 189 1.98 1.68 9.81
N ALA A 190 0.83 1.45 10.46
CA ALA A 190 0.78 0.91 11.81
C ALA A 190 1.21 -0.56 11.83
N PHE A 191 0.71 -1.37 10.89
CA PHE A 191 1.14 -2.77 10.74
C PHE A 191 2.64 -2.88 10.39
N ILE A 192 3.15 -2.01 9.51
CA ILE A 192 4.58 -1.99 9.16
C ILE A 192 5.42 -1.69 10.40
N ARG A 193 5.05 -0.68 11.19
CA ARG A 193 5.78 -0.33 12.42
C ARG A 193 5.71 -1.43 13.49
N LYS A 194 4.56 -2.08 13.64
CA LYS A 194 4.40 -3.23 14.52
C LYS A 194 5.32 -4.37 14.07
N ALA A 195 5.31 -4.72 12.78
CA ALA A 195 6.18 -5.76 12.24
C ALA A 195 7.68 -5.43 12.45
N LEU A 196 8.09 -4.17 12.25
CA LEU A 196 9.45 -3.72 12.54
C LEU A 196 9.80 -3.89 14.03
N LYS A 197 8.89 -3.54 14.94
CA LYS A 197 9.08 -3.71 16.39
C LYS A 197 9.23 -5.19 16.76
N ASP A 198 8.36 -6.05 16.22
CA ASP A 198 8.39 -7.50 16.45
C ASP A 198 9.69 -8.14 15.91
N LEU A 199 10.32 -7.52 14.90
CA LEU A 199 11.62 -7.92 14.35
C LEU A 199 12.83 -7.31 15.07
N GLY A 200 12.65 -6.43 16.05
CA GLY A 200 13.75 -5.67 16.66
C GLY A 200 14.34 -4.58 15.75
N LEU A 201 13.64 -4.21 14.67
CA LEU A 201 14.04 -3.23 13.66
C LEU A 201 13.26 -1.89 13.78
N ALA A 202 12.75 -1.58 14.97
CA ALA A 202 11.97 -0.35 15.22
C ALA A 202 12.73 0.96 14.94
N HIS A 203 14.07 0.90 14.79
CA HIS A 203 14.92 2.04 14.43
C HIS A 203 14.83 2.42 12.95
N ILE A 204 14.22 1.58 12.09
CA ILE A 204 14.05 1.87 10.66
C ILE A 204 12.93 2.91 10.47
N PRO A 205 13.21 4.06 9.80
CA PRO A 205 12.19 5.06 9.52
C PRO A 205 11.16 4.55 8.51
N VAL A 206 9.88 4.83 8.79
CA VAL A 206 8.76 4.57 7.87
C VAL A 206 8.15 5.89 7.42
N ILE A 207 8.32 6.20 6.14
CA ILE A 207 7.89 7.42 5.45
C ILE A 207 6.46 7.23 4.94
N SER A 208 5.57 8.13 5.36
CA SER A 208 4.24 8.24 4.80
C SER A 208 4.23 9.17 3.59
N LEU A 209 3.72 8.69 2.46
CA LEU A 209 3.35 9.51 1.32
C LEU A 209 1.84 9.79 1.35
N SER A 210 1.44 10.95 1.85
CA SER A 210 0.03 11.33 1.99
C SER A 210 -0.25 12.75 1.50
N THR A 211 -1.37 12.92 0.78
CA THR A 211 -1.89 14.25 0.41
C THR A 211 -2.58 14.96 1.58
N ALA A 212 -2.92 14.24 2.65
CA ALA A 212 -3.54 14.80 3.85
C ALA A 212 -2.53 15.32 4.89
N GLY A 213 -1.22 15.15 4.65
CA GLY A 213 -0.18 15.64 5.55
C GLY A 213 -0.17 14.95 6.92
N LEU A 214 -0.53 13.67 6.99
CA LEU A 214 -0.67 12.91 8.24
C LEU A 214 0.63 12.84 9.05
N GLU A 215 1.79 12.78 8.37
CA GLU A 215 3.08 12.67 9.01
C GLU A 215 4.17 13.46 8.28
N SER A 216 4.95 14.27 9.01
CA SER A 216 6.05 15.06 8.45
C SER A 216 7.39 14.32 8.53
N ASN A 217 8.12 14.27 7.42
CA ASN A 217 9.45 13.66 7.32
C ASN A 217 10.41 14.66 6.64
N PRO A 218 11.23 15.41 7.39
CA PRO A 218 12.02 16.53 6.84
C PRO A 218 12.98 16.18 5.71
N GLY A 219 13.47 14.94 5.65
CA GLY A 219 14.35 14.45 4.59
C GLY A 219 13.65 14.04 3.31
N PHE A 220 12.33 13.92 3.34
CA PHE A 220 11.53 13.51 2.20
C PHE A 220 10.67 14.69 1.71
N LYS A 221 11.02 15.22 0.53
CA LYS A 221 10.35 16.35 -0.11
C LYS A 221 9.98 16.02 -1.55
N ILE A 222 8.72 16.26 -1.88
CA ILE A 222 8.23 16.19 -3.25
C ILE A 222 8.54 17.52 -3.93
N SER A 223 9.56 17.53 -4.80
CA SER A 223 9.85 18.69 -5.65
C SER A 223 8.88 18.74 -6.82
N LEU A 224 8.73 19.91 -7.45
CA LEU A 224 7.92 20.03 -8.67
C LEU A 224 8.42 19.11 -9.79
N LYS A 225 9.75 19.01 -9.95
CA LYS A 225 10.39 18.08 -10.90
C LYS A 225 10.02 16.62 -10.62
N LEU A 226 10.02 16.20 -9.34
CA LEU A 226 9.62 14.84 -8.97
C LEU A 226 8.15 14.61 -9.28
N LEU A 227 7.29 15.57 -8.93
CA LEU A 227 5.85 15.47 -9.21
C LEU A 227 5.59 15.36 -10.71
N GLU A 228 6.21 16.21 -11.53
CA GLU A 228 6.08 16.17 -12.99
C GLU A 228 6.56 14.83 -13.57
N SER A 229 7.76 14.38 -13.18
CA SER A 229 8.33 13.10 -13.65
C SER A 229 7.48 11.90 -13.21
N ALA A 230 6.99 11.88 -11.96
CA ALA A 230 6.11 10.83 -11.47
C ALA A 230 4.74 10.82 -12.18
N MET A 231 4.18 11.99 -12.49
CA MET A 231 2.93 12.10 -13.25
C MET A 231 3.09 11.57 -14.69
N MET A 232 4.18 11.92 -15.37
CA MET A 232 4.52 11.36 -16.68
C MET A 232 4.71 9.83 -16.61
N ALA A 233 5.39 9.34 -15.57
CA ALA A 233 5.60 7.91 -15.34
C ALA A 233 4.29 7.13 -15.19
N VAL A 234 3.33 7.66 -14.42
CA VAL A 234 2.01 7.02 -14.27
C VAL A 234 1.27 7.02 -15.61
N CYS A 235 1.24 8.13 -16.35
CA CYS A 235 0.59 8.17 -17.66
C CYS A 235 1.22 7.22 -18.68
N TYR A 236 2.55 7.11 -18.70
CA TYR A 236 3.24 6.10 -19.53
C TYR A 236 2.83 4.69 -19.12
N GLY A 237 2.76 4.40 -17.82
CA GLY A 237 2.30 3.10 -17.33
C GLY A 237 0.88 2.77 -17.77
N ASP A 238 -0.05 3.75 -17.68
CA ASP A 238 -1.43 3.59 -18.14
C ASP A 238 -1.52 3.39 -19.65
N LEU A 239 -0.69 4.11 -20.42
CA LEU A 239 -0.60 3.91 -21.86
C LEU A 239 -0.07 2.51 -22.18
N PHE A 240 1.03 2.08 -21.56
CA PHE A 240 1.62 0.75 -21.76
C PHE A 240 0.64 -0.35 -21.42
N MET A 241 -0.05 -0.25 -20.29
CA MET A 241 -1.06 -1.22 -19.89
C MET A 241 -2.17 -1.33 -20.95
N ARG A 242 -2.68 -0.20 -21.45
CA ARG A 242 -3.73 -0.19 -22.47
C ARG A 242 -3.28 -0.79 -23.79
N VAL A 243 -2.13 -0.36 -24.33
CA VAL A 243 -1.66 -0.86 -25.62
C VAL A 243 -1.23 -2.32 -25.52
N LEU A 244 -0.55 -2.72 -24.45
CA LEU A 244 -0.07 -4.09 -24.27
C LEU A 244 -1.24 -5.07 -24.13
N TYR A 245 -2.20 -4.81 -23.25
CA TYR A 245 -3.34 -5.71 -23.07
C TYR A 245 -4.28 -5.69 -24.28
N LYS A 246 -4.29 -4.61 -25.06
CA LYS A 246 -5.06 -4.55 -26.30
C LYS A 246 -4.43 -5.36 -27.43
N THR A 247 -3.10 -5.39 -27.54
CA THR A 247 -2.44 -6.01 -28.70
C THR A 247 -1.90 -7.41 -28.42
N ARG A 248 -1.36 -7.68 -27.24
CA ARG A 248 -0.74 -8.97 -26.88
C ARG A 248 -1.66 -10.17 -27.10
N PRO A 249 -2.97 -10.14 -26.77
CA PRO A 249 -3.86 -11.27 -27.05
C PRO A 249 -4.04 -11.57 -28.54
N TYR A 250 -3.70 -10.64 -29.43
CA TYR A 250 -3.93 -10.71 -30.86
C TYR A 250 -2.64 -10.75 -31.67
N GLU A 251 -1.47 -10.80 -31.05
CA GLU A 251 -0.20 -10.75 -31.77
C GLU A 251 -0.04 -11.93 -32.74
N GLN A 252 0.47 -11.66 -33.95
CA GLN A 252 0.75 -12.70 -34.94
C GLN A 252 1.93 -13.56 -34.49
N GLU A 253 3.00 -12.92 -34.02
CA GLU A 253 4.20 -13.53 -33.45
C GLU A 253 4.21 -13.34 -31.93
N GLU A 254 4.30 -14.46 -31.20
CA GLU A 254 4.28 -14.48 -29.74
C GLU A 254 5.47 -13.68 -29.16
N GLY A 255 5.20 -12.79 -28.21
CA GLY A 255 6.18 -11.93 -27.57
C GLY A 255 6.45 -10.60 -28.29
N SER A 256 5.92 -10.37 -29.50
CA SER A 256 6.15 -9.14 -30.25
C SER A 256 5.62 -7.88 -29.54
N ALA A 257 4.46 -7.96 -28.88
CA ALA A 257 3.92 -6.86 -28.08
C ALA A 257 4.78 -6.56 -26.85
N ASN A 258 5.31 -7.60 -26.18
CA ASN A 258 6.20 -7.44 -25.03
C ASN A 258 7.55 -6.83 -25.44
N ALA A 259 8.12 -7.24 -26.58
CA ALA A 259 9.34 -6.67 -27.12
C ALA A 259 9.18 -5.16 -27.38
N LEU A 260 8.03 -4.76 -27.94
CA LEU A 260 7.72 -3.36 -28.19
C LEU A 260 7.53 -2.57 -26.90
N TYR A 261 6.86 -3.15 -25.90
CA TYR A 261 6.77 -2.61 -24.56
C TYR A 261 8.17 -2.37 -23.95
N HIS A 262 9.07 -3.35 -23.98
CA HIS A 262 10.41 -3.21 -23.40
C HIS A 262 11.25 -2.12 -24.08
N LYS A 263 11.20 -2.03 -25.42
CA LYS A 263 11.84 -0.96 -26.20
C LYS A 263 11.37 0.42 -25.72
N TRP A 264 10.05 0.62 -25.69
CA TRP A 264 9.50 1.93 -25.34
C TRP A 264 9.63 2.24 -23.85
N ASN A 265 9.53 1.25 -22.97
CA ASN A 265 9.74 1.42 -21.54
C ASN A 265 11.13 1.99 -21.26
N GLU A 266 12.18 1.48 -21.92
CA GLU A 266 13.53 1.99 -21.80
C GLU A 266 13.68 3.44 -22.29
N ILE A 267 13.01 3.79 -23.41
CA ILE A 267 12.98 5.17 -23.91
C ILE A 267 12.28 6.10 -22.91
N CYS A 268 11.12 5.68 -22.38
CA CYS A 268 10.37 6.42 -21.39
C CYS A 268 11.17 6.61 -20.10
N ARG A 269 11.83 5.56 -19.57
CA ARG A 269 12.72 5.65 -18.41
C ARG A 269 13.81 6.72 -18.60
N LYS A 270 14.48 6.72 -19.75
CA LYS A 270 15.49 7.74 -20.09
C LYS A 270 14.89 9.14 -20.14
N SER A 271 13.69 9.30 -20.71
CA SER A 271 13.01 10.59 -20.79
C SER A 271 12.68 11.20 -19.42
N LEU A 272 12.44 10.35 -18.40
CA LEU A 272 12.09 10.80 -17.04
C LEU A 272 13.25 11.48 -16.30
N LYS A 273 14.50 11.30 -16.75
CA LYS A 273 15.70 11.98 -16.21
C LYS A 273 15.62 13.50 -16.38
N HIS A 274 15.16 13.90 -17.56
CA HIS A 274 14.99 15.28 -17.99
C HIS A 274 13.57 15.44 -18.56
N PRO A 275 12.54 15.53 -17.69
CA PRO A 275 11.15 15.58 -18.13
C PRO A 275 10.94 16.80 -19.04
N SER A 276 10.34 16.55 -20.20
CA SER A 276 10.03 17.57 -21.21
C SER A 276 8.69 17.23 -21.84
N ILE A 277 7.77 18.20 -21.85
CA ILE A 277 6.43 18.03 -22.43
C ILE A 277 6.51 17.66 -23.92
N SER A 278 7.51 18.18 -24.64
CA SER A 278 7.70 17.86 -26.06
C SER A 278 8.09 16.39 -26.26
N SER A 279 9.11 15.92 -25.52
CA SER A 279 9.54 14.51 -25.55
C SER A 279 8.42 13.58 -25.06
N TYR A 280 7.70 13.97 -24.00
CA TYR A 280 6.57 13.23 -23.48
C TYR A 280 5.49 12.98 -24.53
N ARG A 281 5.07 14.04 -25.24
CA ARG A 281 4.08 13.93 -26.33
C ARG A 281 4.62 13.14 -27.52
N ALA A 282 5.89 13.31 -27.88
CA ALA A 282 6.52 12.55 -28.95
C ALA A 282 6.56 11.05 -28.62
N ASN A 283 6.93 10.69 -27.39
CA ASN A 283 6.96 9.31 -26.92
C ASN A 283 5.56 8.69 -26.93
N ILE A 284 4.54 9.39 -26.41
CA ILE A 284 3.15 8.89 -26.46
C ILE A 284 2.72 8.58 -27.90
N ARG A 285 2.93 9.52 -28.83
CA ARG A 285 2.58 9.30 -30.24
C ARG A 285 3.37 8.16 -30.87
N GLY A 286 4.65 8.06 -30.54
CA GLY A 286 5.51 6.98 -31.04
C GLY A 286 5.07 5.60 -30.53
N ILE A 287 4.72 5.50 -29.24
CA ILE A 287 4.17 4.27 -28.66
C ILE A 287 2.90 3.87 -29.40
N VAL A 288 1.92 4.79 -29.50
CA VAL A 288 0.64 4.50 -30.18
C VAL A 288 0.88 4.09 -31.63
N ASN A 289 1.69 4.83 -32.38
CA ASN A 289 1.97 4.51 -33.79
C ASN A 289 2.68 3.16 -33.97
N ASP A 290 3.64 2.81 -33.11
CA ASP A 290 4.32 1.51 -33.22
C ASP A 290 3.38 0.36 -32.86
N PHE A 291 2.52 0.52 -31.84
CA PHE A 291 1.54 -0.50 -31.45
C PHE A 291 0.40 -0.64 -32.46
N ASP A 292 -0.03 0.45 -33.12
CA ASP A 292 -1.03 0.43 -34.20
C ASP A 292 -0.53 -0.32 -35.45
N ARG A 293 0.80 -0.36 -35.66
CA ARG A 293 1.45 -1.06 -36.77
C ARG A 293 1.86 -2.49 -36.44
N LEU A 294 1.69 -2.93 -35.18
CA LEU A 294 2.03 -4.28 -34.78
C LEU A 294 1.16 -5.27 -35.56
N PRO A 295 1.72 -6.30 -36.23
CA PRO A 295 0.91 -7.28 -36.94
C PRO A 295 0.01 -8.08 -35.98
N LEU A 296 -1.31 -7.95 -36.14
CA LEU A 296 -2.31 -8.65 -35.34
C LEU A 296 -3.09 -9.67 -36.17
N LYS A 297 -3.56 -10.72 -35.52
CA LYS A 297 -4.52 -11.68 -36.06
C LYS A 297 -5.89 -11.00 -36.14
N ASP A 298 -6.57 -11.13 -37.28
CA ASP A 298 -7.94 -10.65 -37.44
C ASP A 298 -8.94 -11.62 -36.80
N ILE A 299 -8.97 -11.61 -35.47
CA ILE A 299 -9.86 -12.44 -34.64
C ILE A 299 -10.51 -11.56 -33.57
N LYS A 300 -11.74 -11.91 -33.17
CA LYS A 300 -12.43 -11.24 -32.06
C LYS A 300 -12.38 -12.13 -30.82
N LYS A 301 -11.84 -11.59 -29.73
CA LYS A 301 -11.82 -12.24 -28.42
C LYS A 301 -12.82 -11.60 -27.46
N PRO A 302 -13.42 -12.35 -26.52
CA PRO A 302 -14.20 -11.78 -25.44
C PRO A 302 -13.37 -10.78 -24.63
N ARG A 303 -13.98 -9.70 -24.15
CA ARG A 303 -13.31 -8.68 -23.32
C ARG A 303 -13.76 -8.84 -21.88
N VAL A 304 -12.81 -8.98 -20.96
CA VAL A 304 -13.06 -9.20 -19.53
C VAL A 304 -12.58 -7.98 -18.75
N GLY A 305 -13.51 -7.26 -18.12
CA GLY A 305 -13.21 -6.12 -17.28
C GLY A 305 -12.71 -6.55 -15.90
N LEU A 306 -11.49 -6.15 -15.52
CA LEU A 306 -10.95 -6.39 -14.18
C LEU A 306 -11.12 -5.14 -13.31
N VAL A 307 -12.01 -5.25 -12.33
CA VAL A 307 -12.35 -4.21 -11.36
C VAL A 307 -12.24 -4.75 -9.94
N GLY A 308 -11.94 -3.89 -8.97
CA GLY A 308 -11.86 -4.31 -7.57
C GLY A 308 -10.91 -3.46 -6.74
N GLU A 309 -10.39 -4.06 -5.68
CA GLU A 309 -9.41 -3.46 -4.77
C GLU A 309 -8.13 -3.07 -5.52
N ILE A 310 -7.58 -1.88 -5.25
CA ILE A 310 -6.53 -1.26 -6.08
C ILE A 310 -5.25 -2.12 -6.14
N LEU A 311 -4.76 -2.63 -5.01
CA LEU A 311 -3.53 -3.42 -5.00
C LEU A 311 -3.76 -4.78 -5.64
N VAL A 312 -4.86 -5.46 -5.27
CA VAL A 312 -5.19 -6.78 -5.84
C VAL A 312 -5.31 -6.66 -7.36
N LYS A 313 -5.99 -5.63 -7.86
CA LYS A 313 -6.17 -5.41 -9.29
C LYS A 313 -4.85 -5.33 -10.06
N PHE A 314 -3.84 -4.63 -9.56
CA PHE A 314 -2.61 -4.37 -10.31
C PHE A 314 -1.45 -5.31 -9.99
N HIS A 315 -1.41 -5.90 -8.79
CA HIS A 315 -0.27 -6.67 -8.33
C HIS A 315 -0.38 -8.14 -8.78
N PRO A 316 0.55 -8.67 -9.61
CA PRO A 316 0.43 -10.01 -10.19
C PRO A 316 0.28 -11.12 -9.14
N THR A 317 1.14 -11.13 -8.12
CA THR A 317 1.02 -12.13 -7.04
C THR A 317 -0.28 -12.00 -6.24
N ALA A 318 -0.83 -10.79 -6.06
CA ALA A 318 -2.00 -10.59 -5.22
C ALA A 318 -3.31 -11.03 -5.90
N ASN A 319 -3.38 -10.99 -7.23
CA ASN A 319 -4.51 -11.49 -8.00
C ASN A 319 -4.28 -12.87 -8.64
N ASN A 320 -3.22 -13.58 -8.26
CA ASN A 320 -2.86 -14.85 -8.88
C ASN A 320 -2.69 -14.76 -10.41
N PHE A 321 -2.06 -13.69 -10.88
CA PHE A 321 -1.76 -13.46 -12.30
C PHE A 321 -3.03 -13.46 -13.18
N VAL A 322 -4.09 -12.81 -12.70
CA VAL A 322 -5.42 -12.88 -13.33
C VAL A 322 -5.44 -12.40 -14.78
N VAL A 323 -4.60 -11.41 -15.14
CA VAL A 323 -4.49 -10.92 -16.53
C VAL A 323 -3.94 -12.02 -17.43
N ASP A 324 -2.86 -12.68 -17.01
CA ASP A 324 -2.24 -13.77 -17.77
C ASP A 324 -3.20 -14.95 -17.91
N LEU A 325 -3.98 -15.24 -16.85
CA LEU A 325 -5.04 -16.25 -16.89
C LEU A 325 -6.12 -15.90 -17.92
N ILE A 326 -6.66 -14.67 -17.89
CA ILE A 326 -7.68 -14.19 -18.84
C ILE A 326 -7.17 -14.34 -20.28
N GLU A 327 -5.94 -13.94 -20.54
CA GLU A 327 -5.35 -14.01 -21.89
C GLU A 327 -5.12 -15.44 -22.35
N LYS A 328 -4.66 -16.31 -21.45
CA LYS A 328 -4.46 -17.74 -21.70
C LYS A 328 -5.78 -18.47 -22.01
N GLU A 329 -6.87 -18.09 -21.35
CA GLU A 329 -8.23 -18.59 -21.64
C GLU A 329 -8.82 -17.99 -22.92
N GLY A 330 -8.06 -17.17 -23.66
CA GLY A 330 -8.44 -16.66 -24.97
C GLY A 330 -9.23 -15.35 -24.97
N ALA A 331 -9.19 -14.60 -23.86
CA ALA A 331 -9.86 -13.31 -23.73
C ALA A 331 -8.88 -12.10 -23.72
N GLU A 332 -9.41 -10.90 -23.90
CA GLU A 332 -8.72 -9.62 -23.74
C GLU A 332 -9.02 -9.05 -22.35
N ALA A 333 -7.99 -8.81 -21.54
CA ALA A 333 -8.15 -8.16 -20.25
C ALA A 333 -8.31 -6.63 -20.41
N VAL A 334 -9.29 -6.05 -19.74
CA VAL A 334 -9.54 -4.61 -19.75
C VAL A 334 -9.48 -4.08 -18.33
N MET A 335 -8.55 -3.17 -18.07
CA MET A 335 -8.32 -2.60 -16.74
C MET A 335 -8.46 -1.08 -16.76
N PRO A 336 -9.20 -0.47 -15.80
CA PRO A 336 -9.18 0.98 -15.61
C PRO A 336 -7.78 1.51 -15.28
N ASP A 337 -7.49 2.75 -15.62
CA ASP A 337 -6.19 3.38 -15.43
C ASP A 337 -5.87 3.59 -13.93
N LEU A 338 -4.58 3.58 -13.58
CA LEU A 338 -4.10 4.01 -12.26
C LEU A 338 -4.33 5.52 -12.06
N MET A 339 -4.21 6.32 -13.12
CA MET A 339 -4.52 7.75 -13.05
C MET A 339 -5.97 8.03 -12.68
N ASP A 340 -6.91 7.19 -13.09
CA ASP A 340 -8.33 7.34 -12.72
C ASP A 340 -8.53 7.23 -11.20
N PHE A 341 -7.72 6.41 -10.51
CA PHE A 341 -7.73 6.34 -9.04
C PHE A 341 -7.23 7.65 -8.40
N LEU A 342 -6.22 8.30 -8.97
CA LEU A 342 -5.73 9.60 -8.49
C LEU A 342 -6.79 10.69 -8.71
N LEU A 343 -7.45 10.68 -9.87
CA LEU A 343 -8.58 11.57 -10.17
C LEU A 343 -9.75 11.35 -9.21
N TYR A 344 -10.09 10.09 -8.93
CA TYR A 344 -11.10 9.73 -7.93
C TYR A 344 -10.76 10.30 -6.55
N CYS A 345 -9.50 10.16 -6.10
CA CYS A 345 -9.06 10.73 -4.82
C CYS A 345 -9.20 12.26 -4.79
N CYS A 346 -8.86 12.96 -5.88
CA CYS A 346 -9.05 14.41 -6.00
C CYS A 346 -10.54 14.78 -5.98
N TYR A 347 -11.37 14.06 -6.73
CA TYR A 347 -12.81 14.29 -6.79
C TYR A 347 -13.47 14.09 -5.42
N GLY A 348 -13.01 13.11 -4.64
CA GLY A 348 -13.51 12.85 -3.29
C GLY A 348 -13.43 14.06 -2.37
N ALA A 349 -12.40 14.91 -2.47
CA ALA A 349 -12.30 16.14 -1.68
C ALA A 349 -13.35 17.19 -2.09
N ILE A 350 -13.69 17.26 -3.39
CA ILE A 350 -14.76 18.12 -3.92
C ILE A 350 -16.11 17.66 -3.39
N TYR A 351 -16.39 16.36 -3.48
CA TYR A 351 -17.62 15.76 -2.97
C TYR A 351 -17.78 15.99 -1.46
N LYS A 352 -16.73 15.73 -0.67
CA LYS A 352 -16.74 15.96 0.79
C LYS A 352 -17.00 17.42 1.16
N HIS A 353 -16.58 18.39 0.36
CA HIS A 353 -16.91 19.79 0.63
C HIS A 353 -18.40 20.08 0.36
N LYS A 354 -18.96 19.45 -0.68
CA LYS A 354 -20.36 19.61 -1.04
C LYS A 354 -21.30 18.96 -0.01
N GLU A 355 -20.95 17.76 0.48
CA GLU A 355 -21.86 16.91 1.26
C GLU A 355 -21.44 16.67 2.72
N LEU A 356 -20.15 16.86 3.09
CA LEU A 356 -19.58 16.43 4.38
C LEU A 356 -18.73 17.52 5.07
N SER A 357 -19.07 18.81 4.84
CA SER A 357 -18.46 19.98 5.50
C SER A 357 -16.93 20.10 5.42
N ASN A 358 -16.30 19.58 4.37
CA ASN A 358 -14.86 19.74 4.16
C ASN A 358 -14.48 21.21 3.83
N LYS A 359 -13.20 21.59 3.96
CA LYS A 359 -12.73 22.96 3.73
C LYS A 359 -12.87 23.37 2.25
N TYR A 360 -13.25 24.62 1.98
CA TYR A 360 -13.33 25.18 0.62
C TYR A 360 -11.96 25.18 -0.09
N SER A 361 -10.88 25.43 0.65
CA SER A 361 -9.51 25.39 0.12
C SER A 361 -9.15 24.00 -0.43
N ALA A 362 -9.53 22.92 0.26
CA ALA A 362 -9.32 21.55 -0.21
C ALA A 362 -10.02 21.30 -1.55
N LYS A 363 -11.28 21.76 -1.70
CA LYS A 363 -12.01 21.69 -2.97
C LYS A 363 -11.30 22.42 -4.11
N GLN A 364 -10.78 23.63 -3.88
CA GLN A 364 -10.10 24.40 -4.93
C GLN A 364 -8.77 23.76 -5.34
N ILE A 365 -7.97 23.31 -4.37
CA ILE A 365 -6.72 22.57 -4.63
C ILE A 365 -7.02 21.33 -5.48
N SER A 366 -8.04 20.55 -5.11
CA SER A 366 -8.39 19.35 -5.87
C SER A 366 -8.91 19.65 -7.28
N ARG A 367 -9.63 20.75 -7.50
CA ARG A 367 -10.03 21.18 -8.85
C ARG A 367 -8.83 21.53 -9.72
N ILE A 368 -7.84 22.23 -9.15
CA ILE A 368 -6.60 22.56 -9.85
C ILE A 368 -5.83 21.26 -10.15
N ALA A 369 -5.71 20.36 -9.18
CA ALA A 369 -5.05 19.08 -9.35
C ALA A 369 -5.69 18.25 -10.47
N ILE A 370 -7.03 18.15 -10.53
CA ILE A 370 -7.75 17.47 -11.62
C ILE A 370 -7.40 18.09 -12.98
N ARG A 371 -7.43 19.43 -13.11
CA ARG A 371 -7.08 20.09 -14.38
C ARG A 371 -5.65 19.79 -14.80
N VAL A 372 -4.70 19.81 -13.86
CA VAL A 372 -3.30 19.48 -14.12
C VAL A 372 -3.16 18.02 -14.56
N ILE A 373 -3.78 17.08 -13.84
CA ILE A 373 -3.76 15.65 -14.19
C ILE A 373 -4.33 15.44 -15.62
N GLU A 374 -5.48 16.05 -15.92
CA GLU A 374 -6.10 15.97 -17.25
C GLU A 374 -5.23 16.59 -18.35
N MET A 375 -4.42 17.60 -18.05
CA MET A 375 -3.44 18.13 -19.01
C MET A 375 -2.34 17.12 -19.35
N PHE A 376 -1.96 16.22 -18.43
CA PHE A 376 -1.01 15.14 -18.74
C PHE A 376 -1.65 14.01 -19.55
N ARG A 377 -2.97 13.82 -19.48
CA ARG A 377 -3.70 12.79 -20.24
C ARG A 377 -4.00 13.21 -21.69
N LYS A 378 -4.05 14.50 -21.96
CA LYS A 378 -4.28 15.09 -23.30
C LYS A 378 -2.97 15.29 -24.06
#